data_AF-A0A831TPD8-F1
#
_entry.id   AF-A0A831TPD8-F1
#
_cell.length_a   1.000
_cell.length_b   1.000
_cell.length_c   1.000
_cell.angle_alpha   90.00
_cell.angle_beta   90.00
_cell.angle_gamma   90.00
#
_symmetry.space_group_name_H-M   'P 1'
#
loop_
_entity.id
_entity.type
_entity.pdbx_description
1 polymer ?
#
loop_
_entity_poly.entity_id
_entity_poly.type
_entity_poly.pdbx_seq_one_letter_code
_entity_poly.pdbx_strand_id
1 'polypeptide(L)'
;MDRQGFANECKRELFLKGLGFHLISFAYDDVEQQPELLHALLRMVLSRYEGMPMTSESLSFAENEITRLALSMSLSLRPIDITQQLKMNYRRAYGLLQDLCDKGWFRPIRGEDSQRITRYELIRNVIG
;
A
#
# COMPACT_ATOMS: atom_id res chain seq x y z
N MET A 1 13.85 33.12 -9.93
CA MET A 1 14.59 32.63 -8.75
C MET A 1 15.96 33.32 -8.71
N ASP A 2 16.40 33.84 -7.56
CA ASP A 2 17.76 34.40 -7.38
C ASP A 2 18.82 33.28 -7.47
N ARG A 3 19.98 33.56 -8.08
CA ARG A 3 21.16 32.67 -8.12
C ARG A 3 21.56 32.14 -6.74
N GLN A 4 21.46 32.96 -5.69
CA GLN A 4 21.75 32.52 -4.33
C GLN A 4 20.72 31.51 -3.81
N GLY A 5 19.44 31.74 -4.12
CA GLY A 5 18.36 30.81 -3.77
C GLY A 5 18.55 29.44 -4.43
N PHE A 6 18.88 29.42 -5.73
CA PHE A 6 19.17 28.18 -6.45
C PHE A 6 20.38 27.44 -5.86
N ALA A 7 21.48 28.16 -5.59
CA ALA A 7 22.68 27.56 -5.00
C ALA A 7 22.41 26.94 -3.61
N ASN A 8 21.53 27.54 -2.82
CA ASN A 8 21.17 27.00 -1.51
C ASN A 8 20.29 25.75 -1.63
N GLU A 9 19.35 25.72 -2.57
CA GLU A 9 18.51 24.54 -2.80
C GLU A 9 19.34 23.33 -3.26
N CYS A 10 20.31 23.54 -4.17
CA CYS A 10 21.23 22.47 -4.57
C CYS A 10 22.05 21.92 -3.40
N LYS A 11 22.51 22.77 -2.48
CA LYS A 11 23.23 22.31 -1.28
C LYS A 11 22.33 21.50 -0.36
N ARG A 12 21.08 21.95 -0.17
CA ARG A 12 20.07 21.25 0.65
C ARG A 12 19.76 19.87 0.09
N GLU A 13 19.57 19.79 -1.22
CA GLU A 13 19.34 18.52 -1.92
C GLU A 13 20.53 17.57 -1.76
N LEU A 14 21.76 18.06 -1.98
CA LEU A 14 22.96 17.26 -1.83
C LEU A 14 23.12 16.73 -0.40
N PHE A 15 22.83 17.57 0.60
CA PHE A 15 22.89 17.19 2.01
C PHE A 15 21.91 16.05 2.34
N LEU A 16 20.65 16.19 1.92
CA LEU A 16 19.62 15.16 2.16
C LEU A 16 19.95 13.85 1.45
N LYS A 17 20.46 13.93 0.21
CA LYS A 17 20.94 12.75 -0.53
C LYS A 17 22.12 12.08 0.18
N GLY A 18 23.06 12.85 0.74
CA GLY A 18 24.19 12.34 1.52
C GLY A 18 23.76 11.59 2.79
N LEU A 19 22.63 11.99 3.39
CA LEU A 19 22.01 11.29 4.53
C LEU A 19 21.20 10.02 4.12
N GLY A 20 21.12 9.71 2.83
CA GLY A 20 20.37 8.56 2.33
C GLY A 20 18.87 8.81 2.09
N PHE A 21 18.41 10.07 2.16
CA PHE A 21 17.03 10.38 1.79
C PHE A 21 16.84 10.31 0.27
N HIS A 22 15.72 9.76 -0.17
CA HIS A 22 15.29 9.82 -1.56
C HIS A 22 14.52 11.12 -1.80
N LEU A 23 15.22 12.16 -2.23
CA LEU A 23 14.60 13.46 -2.54
C LEU A 23 14.04 13.48 -3.96
N ILE A 24 12.77 13.87 -4.09
CA ILE A 24 12.09 14.11 -5.36
C ILE A 24 11.54 15.54 -5.30
N SER A 25 11.98 16.39 -6.23
CA SER A 25 11.62 17.81 -6.27
C SER A 25 10.82 18.12 -7.53
N PHE A 26 9.79 18.96 -7.40
CA PHE A 26 8.98 19.46 -8.51
C PHE A 26 8.92 20.97 -8.47
N ALA A 27 8.98 21.62 -9.64
CA ALA A 27 8.67 23.03 -9.71
C ALA A 27 7.16 23.23 -9.56
N TYR A 28 6.76 24.35 -8.99
CA TYR A 28 5.34 24.67 -8.82
C TYR A 28 4.62 24.72 -10.18
N ASP A 29 5.26 25.33 -11.18
CA ASP A 29 4.71 25.45 -12.53
C ASP A 29 4.45 24.08 -13.17
N ASP A 30 5.29 23.07 -12.90
CA ASP A 30 5.09 21.71 -13.41
C ASP A 30 3.85 21.05 -12.78
N VAL A 31 3.58 21.34 -11.50
CA VAL A 31 2.39 20.85 -10.79
C VAL A 31 1.12 21.48 -11.34
N GLU A 32 1.18 22.77 -11.70
CA GLU A 32 0.04 23.50 -12.25
C GLU A 32 -0.21 23.16 -13.73
N GLN A 33 0.84 23.01 -14.53
CA GLN A 33 0.75 22.89 -15.99
C GLN A 33 0.75 21.44 -16.49
N GLN A 34 1.42 20.51 -15.79
CA GLN A 34 1.63 19.14 -16.25
C GLN A 34 1.47 18.07 -15.14
N PRO A 35 0.35 18.09 -14.39
CA PRO A 35 0.16 17.17 -13.26
C PRO A 35 0.17 15.70 -13.67
N GLU A 36 -0.34 15.35 -14.86
CA GLU A 36 -0.37 13.96 -15.33
C GLU A 36 1.03 13.40 -15.58
N LEU A 37 1.95 14.21 -16.11
CA LEU A 37 3.34 13.80 -16.32
C LEU A 37 4.03 13.59 -14.97
N LEU A 38 3.82 14.49 -14.01
CA LEU A 38 4.36 14.33 -12.67
C LEU A 38 3.85 13.07 -11.97
N HIS A 39 2.55 12.75 -12.13
CA HIS A 39 1.98 11.51 -11.62
C HIS A 39 2.65 10.27 -12.23
N ALA A 40 2.90 10.27 -13.55
CA ALA A 40 3.57 9.17 -14.23
C ALA A 40 5.01 8.98 -13.74
N LEU A 41 5.76 10.08 -13.60
CA LEU A 41 7.13 10.07 -13.09
C LEU A 41 7.19 9.61 -11.63
N LEU A 42 6.30 10.11 -10.77
CA LEU A 42 6.18 9.66 -9.39
C LEU A 42 5.90 8.16 -9.32
N ARG A 43 4.95 7.66 -10.12
CA ARG A 43 4.61 6.24 -10.15
C ARG A 43 5.80 5.38 -10.57
N MET A 44 6.57 5.83 -11.57
CA MET A 44 7.79 5.14 -12.00
C MET A 44 8.86 5.12 -10.89
N VAL A 45 9.01 6.21 -10.14
CA VAL A 45 9.97 6.26 -9.02
C VAL A 45 9.50 5.41 -7.84
N LEU A 46 8.20 5.32 -7.59
CA LEU A 46 7.65 4.52 -6.49
C LEU A 46 7.56 3.03 -6.81
N SER A 47 7.42 2.64 -8.08
CA SER A 47 7.30 1.23 -8.47
C SER A 47 8.50 0.36 -8.10
N ARG A 48 9.69 0.94 -7.94
CA ARG A 48 10.87 0.24 -7.44
C ARG A 48 10.80 -0.11 -5.95
N TYR A 49 9.87 0.51 -5.22
CA TYR A 49 9.58 0.28 -3.80
C TYR A 49 8.29 -0.52 -3.61
N GLU A 50 7.48 -0.67 -4.66
CA GLU A 50 6.44 -1.68 -4.74
C GLU A 50 7.16 -3.03 -4.84
N GLY A 51 7.35 -3.71 -3.71
CA GLY A 51 8.21 -4.88 -3.57
C GLY A 51 8.05 -5.94 -4.67
N MET A 52 9.12 -6.70 -4.89
CA MET A 52 9.09 -7.90 -5.73
C MET A 52 7.99 -8.82 -5.20
N PRO A 53 7.01 -9.25 -6.02
CA PRO A 53 5.92 -10.08 -5.51
C PRO A 53 6.50 -11.44 -5.10
N MET A 54 6.73 -11.62 -3.80
CA MET A 54 7.12 -12.91 -3.20
C MET A 54 5.95 -13.92 -3.19
N THR A 55 4.79 -13.55 -3.73
CA THR A 55 3.69 -14.44 -4.09
C THR A 55 3.35 -14.23 -5.56
N SER A 56 3.57 -15.25 -6.39
CA SER A 56 3.47 -15.21 -7.86
C SER A 56 2.06 -14.99 -8.43
N GLU A 57 1.08 -14.61 -7.60
CA GLU A 57 -0.31 -14.42 -8.02
C GLU A 57 -0.70 -12.95 -7.93
N SER A 58 -1.05 -12.37 -9.07
CA SER A 58 -1.61 -11.01 -9.11
C SER A 58 -2.95 -11.01 -8.37
N LEU A 59 -3.02 -10.28 -7.26
CA LEU A 59 -4.28 -10.04 -6.58
C LEU A 59 -5.24 -9.25 -7.47
N SER A 60 -6.51 -9.64 -7.45
CA SER A 60 -7.60 -8.85 -8.02
C SER A 60 -7.68 -7.48 -7.35
N PHE A 61 -8.27 -6.49 -8.02
CA PHE A 61 -8.53 -5.17 -7.43
C PHE A 61 -9.22 -5.26 -6.06
N ALA A 62 -10.24 -6.13 -5.94
CA ALA A 62 -10.97 -6.31 -4.68
C ALA A 62 -10.09 -6.93 -3.57
N GLU A 63 -9.19 -7.83 -3.93
CA GLU A 63 -8.26 -8.47 -3.00
C GLU A 63 -7.17 -7.51 -2.51
N ASN A 64 -6.68 -6.64 -3.41
CA ASN A 64 -5.77 -5.55 -3.07
C ASN A 64 -6.40 -4.54 -2.10
N GLU A 65 -7.67 -4.17 -2.32
CA GLU A 65 -8.37 -3.27 -1.41
C GLU A 65 -8.60 -3.90 -0.02
N ILE A 66 -8.92 -5.19 0.06
CA ILE A 66 -9.02 -5.91 1.35
C ILE A 66 -7.65 -5.95 2.05
N THR A 67 -6.57 -6.19 1.31
CA THR A 67 -5.20 -6.18 1.84
C THR A 67 -4.82 -4.79 2.37
N ARG A 68 -5.14 -3.73 1.63
CA ARG A 68 -4.93 -2.34 2.05
C ARG A 68 -5.74 -2.00 3.30
N LEU A 69 -6.97 -2.49 3.38
CA LEU A 69 -7.81 -2.32 4.57
C LEU A 69 -7.22 -3.02 5.80
N ALA A 70 -6.61 -4.20 5.64
CA ALA A 70 -5.93 -4.87 6.74
C ALA A 70 -4.72 -4.07 7.23
N LEU A 71 -3.95 -3.50 6.30
CA LEU A 71 -2.82 -2.63 6.63
C LEU A 71 -3.23 -1.41 7.47
N SER A 72 -4.39 -0.80 7.19
CA SER A 72 -4.90 0.33 7.97
C SER A 72 -5.51 -0.06 9.32
N MET A 73 -5.90 -1.32 9.50
CA MET A 73 -6.59 -1.83 10.70
C MET A 73 -5.70 -2.72 11.59
N SER A 74 -4.40 -2.46 11.64
CA SER A 74 -3.43 -3.24 12.46
C SER A 74 -3.30 -4.71 12.05
N LEU A 75 -3.28 -4.97 10.74
CA LEU A 75 -3.07 -6.30 10.12
C LEU A 75 -4.16 -7.34 10.40
N SER A 76 -5.27 -6.99 11.04
CA SER A 76 -6.35 -7.92 11.36
C SER A 76 -7.70 -7.40 10.87
N LEU A 77 -8.50 -8.25 10.25
CA LEU A 77 -9.84 -7.93 9.76
C LEU A 77 -10.88 -8.97 10.17
N ARG A 78 -12.12 -8.52 10.36
CA ARG A 78 -13.31 -9.38 10.37
C ARG A 78 -14.07 -9.22 9.07
N PRO A 79 -14.82 -10.23 8.62
CA PRO A 79 -15.66 -10.10 7.42
C PRO A 79 -16.62 -8.91 7.49
N ILE A 80 -17.11 -8.56 8.69
CA ILE A 80 -18.00 -7.41 8.87
C ILE A 80 -17.30 -6.07 8.56
N ASP A 81 -16.01 -5.95 8.89
CA ASP A 81 -15.24 -4.73 8.65
C ASP A 81 -15.10 -4.51 7.12
N ILE A 82 -14.92 -5.58 6.34
CA ILE A 82 -14.89 -5.56 4.87
C ILE A 82 -16.25 -5.13 4.31
N THR A 83 -17.34 -5.73 4.80
CA THR A 83 -18.69 -5.38 4.30
C THR A 83 -19.05 -3.92 4.54
N GLN A 84 -18.62 -3.36 5.68
CA GLN A 84 -18.91 -1.98 6.06
C GLN A 84 -18.04 -0.99 5.26
N GLN A 85 -16.74 -1.25 5.15
CA GLN A 85 -15.78 -0.33 4.55
C GLN A 85 -15.82 -0.38 3.02
N LEU A 86 -15.92 -1.57 2.43
CA LEU A 86 -15.93 -1.77 0.98
C LEU A 86 -17.36 -1.90 0.40
N LYS A 87 -18.39 -1.68 1.23
CA LYS A 87 -19.82 -1.74 0.86
C LYS A 87 -20.18 -2.97 0.03
N MET A 88 -19.61 -4.12 0.42
CA MET A 88 -19.73 -5.37 -0.31
C MET A 88 -20.63 -6.35 0.45
N ASN A 89 -21.35 -7.21 -0.28
CA ASN A 89 -22.15 -8.28 0.32
C ASN A 89 -21.29 -9.26 1.13
N TYR A 90 -21.80 -9.70 2.28
CA TYR A 90 -21.11 -10.62 3.19
C TYR A 90 -20.61 -11.90 2.50
N ARG A 91 -21.45 -12.54 1.66
CA ARG A 91 -21.07 -13.75 0.92
C ARG A 91 -19.85 -13.52 0.01
N ARG A 92 -19.76 -12.34 -0.62
CA ARG A 92 -18.65 -11.99 -1.51
C ARG A 92 -17.40 -11.61 -0.72
N ALA A 93 -17.56 -10.86 0.38
CA ALA A 93 -16.46 -10.54 1.30
C ALA A 93 -15.84 -11.80 1.92
N TYR A 94 -16.67 -12.77 2.32
CA TYR A 94 -16.22 -14.05 2.85
C TYR A 94 -15.48 -14.87 1.79
N GLY A 95 -16.03 -14.97 0.56
CA GLY A 95 -15.37 -15.66 -0.55
C GLY A 95 -13.99 -15.09 -0.86
N LEU A 96 -13.88 -13.76 -1.00
CA LEU A 96 -12.58 -13.12 -1.27
C LEU A 96 -11.58 -13.30 -0.11
N LEU A 97 -12.04 -13.30 1.14
CA LEU A 97 -11.18 -13.60 2.28
C LEU A 97 -10.67 -15.05 2.24
N GLN A 98 -11.51 -15.98 1.82
CA GLN A 98 -11.15 -17.38 1.70
C GLN A 98 -10.14 -17.58 0.56
N ASP A 99 -10.39 -16.98 -0.60
CA ASP A 99 -9.46 -16.95 -1.73
C ASP A 99 -8.09 -16.36 -1.30
N LEU A 100 -8.11 -15.26 -0.54
CA LEU A 100 -6.90 -14.66 0.03
C LEU A 100 -6.18 -15.54 1.07
N CYS A 101 -6.90 -16.38 1.81
CA CYS A 101 -6.29 -17.37 2.69
C CYS A 101 -5.64 -18.50 1.90
N ASP A 102 -6.32 -18.99 0.86
CA ASP A 102 -5.82 -20.06 -0.01
C ASP A 102 -4.56 -19.60 -0.77
N LYS A 103 -4.50 -18.31 -1.15
CA LYS A 103 -3.32 -17.65 -1.72
C LYS A 103 -2.20 -17.38 -0.72
N GLY A 104 -2.41 -17.64 0.57
CA GLY A 104 -1.41 -17.44 1.61
C GLY A 104 -1.17 -15.97 2.00
N TRP A 105 -2.09 -15.05 1.68
CA TRP A 105 -2.01 -13.65 2.11
C TRP A 105 -2.54 -13.45 3.53
N PHE A 106 -3.60 -14.19 3.89
CA PHE A 106 -4.24 -14.10 5.19
C PHE A 106 -4.21 -15.44 5.95
N ARG A 107 -4.24 -15.37 7.27
CA ARG A 107 -4.39 -16.53 8.16
C ARG A 107 -5.66 -16.36 9.00
N PRO A 108 -6.56 -17.37 9.04
CA PRO A 108 -7.70 -17.34 9.94
C PRO A 108 -7.26 -17.57 11.40
N ILE A 109 -7.67 -16.67 12.28
CA ILE A 109 -7.50 -16.77 13.74
C ILE A 109 -8.81 -17.27 14.35
N ARG A 110 -8.71 -18.37 15.10
CA ARG A 110 -9.80 -18.94 15.90
C ARG A 110 -9.79 -18.29 17.29
N GLY A 111 -10.97 -18.02 17.85
CA GLY A 111 -11.07 -17.52 19.22
C GLY A 111 -10.68 -18.60 20.23
N GLU A 112 -10.11 -18.19 21.37
CA GLU A 112 -9.65 -19.10 22.44
C GLU A 112 -10.76 -20.08 22.92
N ASP A 113 -12.02 -19.62 22.95
CA ASP A 113 -13.16 -20.38 23.47
C ASP A 113 -14.12 -20.94 22.39
N SER A 114 -13.82 -20.80 21.10
CA SER A 114 -14.76 -21.25 20.06
C SER A 114 -14.06 -21.73 18.80
N GLN A 115 -14.50 -22.88 18.26
CA GLN A 115 -14.02 -23.44 16.98
C GLN A 115 -14.32 -22.54 15.76
N ARG A 116 -14.93 -21.37 15.94
CA ARG A 116 -15.29 -20.44 14.87
C ARG A 116 -14.14 -19.46 14.58
N ILE A 117 -13.93 -19.17 13.29
CA ILE A 117 -12.97 -18.18 12.83
C ILE A 117 -13.48 -16.80 13.24
N THR A 118 -12.73 -16.10 14.09
CA THR A 118 -13.14 -14.80 14.65
C THR A 118 -12.52 -13.65 13.86
N ARG A 119 -11.31 -13.83 13.34
CA ARG A 119 -10.54 -12.79 12.63
C ARG A 119 -9.64 -13.40 11.55
N TYR A 120 -9.19 -12.57 10.62
CA TYR A 120 -8.21 -12.90 9.60
C TYR A 120 -7.03 -11.94 9.72
N GLU A 121 -5.83 -12.47 9.86
CA GLU A 121 -4.60 -11.68 10.01
C GLU A 121 -3.78 -11.73 8.72
N LEU A 122 -3.29 -10.58 8.28
CA LEU A 122 -2.43 -10.44 7.11
C LEU A 122 -1.02 -10.95 7.45
N ILE A 123 -0.51 -11.86 6.61
CA ILE A 123 0.80 -12.49 6.82
C ILE A 123 1.90 -11.47 6.48
N ARG A 124 2.68 -11.06 7.49
CA ARG A 124 3.73 -10.02 7.36
C ARG A 124 4.80 -10.31 6.32
N ASN A 125 5.09 -11.58 6.04
CA ASN A 125 6.12 -11.97 5.06
C ASN A 125 5.71 -11.76 3.60
N VAL A 126 4.44 -11.45 3.31
CA VAL A 126 3.95 -11.19 1.95
C VAL A 126 4.17 -9.71 1.54
N ILE A 127 4.59 -8.87 2.49
CA ILE A 127 4.71 -7.41 2.33
C ILE A 127 6.19 -6.99 2.13
N GLY A 128 7.11 -7.95 1.99
CA GLY A 128 8.57 -7.75 1.90
C GLY A 128 9.11 -7.90 0.49
#